data_AF-A0A4T0USD9-F1
#
_entry.id   AF-A0A4T0USD9-F1
#
_cell.length_a   1.000
_cell.length_b   1.000
_cell.length_c   1.000
_cell.angle_alpha   90.00
_cell.angle_beta   90.00
_cell.angle_gamma   90.00
#
_symmetry.space_group_name_H-M   'P 1'
#
loop_
_entity.id
_entity.type
_entity.pdbx_description
1 polymer ?
#
loop_
_entity_poly.entity_id
_entity_poly.type
_entity_poly.pdbx_seq_one_letter_code
_entity_poly.pdbx_strand_id
1 'polypeptide(L)'
;MNGSGVGTGTPLPVPPGLVDAFWAYERALMSNDLEALDRLFAPGEATLRGDAEGLLVGHDQIGAFRSGRGGAPQRRIVQTHVQVTDSHHALVVAVTELARGGRGQQTQLWALTPDGWKVTAAHVSVPAPALDTRTWRVVGDPLVPGSRAGGPLAGETVAVKDLYAVAGQVVGAGNPAWESAAAVERRDAEAVERLVEAGAALKGITRTDEFAYSLAGTNHHYGTPPNPRAPRRVPGGSSSGSATAVALGQATIGLGTDTGGSIRVPSSYQGLAGIRTSHGAVSVRGLLPLAPSFDTVGWMTRDAGLLRRVGEVLLPQDTATGSTELVVVPGLLNLADPDVRAAIEGWLSDVGLVVREGWPLGQLGAWLRAFQTWQGWEAWGVHGHWLAERMDTLGPDVRGRFENAAAITKASADAAYDTVQEARGRIRDLVGERILVLPSSSSTAPRPGAGLQAVRDATMRLTCVAGIGGLPAVSLPLTTRSGTPCGVCLVAAPGRDRQLLELAESLSD
;
A
#
# COMPACT_ATOMS: atom_id res chain seq x y z
N MET A 1 28.76 -16.37 29.68
CA MET A 1 29.47 -17.66 29.76
C MET A 1 30.54 -17.69 28.69
N ASN A 2 31.70 -18.21 29.09
CA ASN A 2 32.96 -18.35 28.36
C ASN A 2 32.83 -18.86 26.92
N GLY A 3 33.86 -18.49 26.15
CA GLY A 3 34.01 -18.84 24.75
C GLY A 3 34.08 -20.32 24.45
N SER A 4 33.87 -20.62 23.18
CA SER A 4 34.17 -21.91 22.55
C SER A 4 34.73 -21.62 21.16
N GLY A 5 35.89 -22.20 20.90
CA GLY A 5 36.81 -21.81 19.83
C GLY A 5 36.23 -21.87 18.43
N VAL A 6 36.63 -20.88 17.63
CA VAL A 6 36.56 -20.96 16.17
C VAL A 6 37.63 -21.96 15.75
N GLY A 7 37.24 -23.22 15.60
CA GLY A 7 38.10 -24.26 15.05
C GLY A 7 38.49 -23.89 13.63
N THR A 8 39.77 -23.61 13.43
CA THR A 8 40.39 -23.51 12.10
C THR A 8 40.57 -24.91 11.53
N GLY A 9 39.46 -25.56 11.17
CA GLY A 9 39.48 -26.81 10.41
C GLY A 9 39.92 -26.55 8.97
N THR A 10 40.70 -27.47 8.40
CA THR A 10 41.03 -27.47 6.96
C THR A 10 39.73 -27.43 6.15
N PRO A 11 39.60 -26.57 5.13
CA PRO A 11 38.41 -26.54 4.28
C PRO A 11 38.12 -27.93 3.71
N LEU A 12 36.87 -28.39 3.83
CA LEU A 12 36.44 -29.64 3.18
C LEU A 12 36.59 -29.48 1.65
N PRO A 13 37.01 -30.54 0.93
CA PRO A 13 37.12 -30.49 -0.51
C PRO A 13 35.75 -30.29 -1.16
N VAL A 14 35.72 -29.59 -2.30
CA VAL A 14 34.48 -29.39 -3.07
C VAL A 14 33.95 -30.75 -3.56
N PRO A 15 32.70 -31.13 -3.23
CA PRO A 15 32.13 -32.40 -3.66
C PRO A 15 32.04 -32.53 -5.19
N PRO A 16 32.19 -33.74 -5.75
CA PRO A 16 32.01 -33.99 -7.19
C PRO A 16 30.65 -33.50 -7.71
N GLY A 17 30.64 -32.95 -8.92
CA GLY A 17 29.43 -32.52 -9.64
C GLY A 17 28.77 -31.22 -9.15
N LEU A 18 29.16 -30.66 -8.00
CA LEU A 18 28.57 -29.42 -7.49
C LEU A 18 28.83 -28.24 -8.42
N VAL A 19 30.07 -28.09 -8.89
CA VAL A 19 30.48 -26.98 -9.77
C VAL A 19 29.74 -27.06 -11.12
N ASP A 20 29.57 -28.27 -11.67
CA ASP A 20 28.84 -28.48 -12.91
C ASP A 20 27.36 -28.15 -12.76
N ALA A 21 26.74 -28.53 -11.64
CA ALA A 21 25.35 -28.19 -11.32
C ALA A 21 25.15 -26.68 -11.16
N PHE A 22 26.08 -25.98 -10.50
CA PHE A 22 26.07 -24.52 -10.39
C PHE A 22 26.12 -23.84 -11.76
N TRP A 23 27.01 -24.28 -12.65
CA TRP A 23 27.08 -23.70 -14.00
C TRP A 23 25.91 -24.11 -14.90
N ALA A 24 25.31 -25.29 -14.69
CA ALA A 24 24.07 -25.68 -15.33
C ALA A 24 22.91 -24.75 -14.91
N TYR A 25 22.82 -24.41 -13.62
CA TYR A 25 21.89 -23.42 -13.12
C TYR A 25 22.10 -22.04 -13.77
N GLU A 26 23.34 -21.53 -13.82
CA GLU A 26 23.58 -20.21 -14.39
C GLU A 26 23.27 -20.18 -15.89
N ARG A 27 23.61 -21.24 -16.64
CA ARG A 27 23.21 -21.37 -18.05
C ARG A 27 21.69 -21.35 -18.23
N ALA A 28 20.97 -22.17 -17.46
CA ALA A 28 19.51 -22.23 -17.50
C ALA A 28 18.88 -20.87 -17.14
N LEU A 29 19.46 -20.15 -16.19
CA LEU A 29 19.01 -18.82 -15.82
C LEU A 29 19.21 -17.81 -16.95
N MET A 30 20.37 -17.82 -17.62
CA MET A 30 20.69 -16.89 -18.70
C MET A 30 19.92 -17.20 -20.00
N SER A 31 19.60 -18.47 -20.26
CA SER A 31 18.77 -18.89 -21.41
C SER A 31 17.26 -18.89 -21.12
N ASN A 32 16.85 -18.51 -19.91
CA ASN A 32 15.47 -18.59 -19.43
C ASN A 32 14.84 -19.99 -19.60
N ASP A 33 15.62 -21.05 -19.39
CA ASP A 33 15.17 -22.44 -19.39
C ASP A 33 14.47 -22.76 -18.06
N LEU A 34 13.15 -22.52 -18.03
CA LEU A 34 12.32 -22.69 -16.83
C LEU A 34 12.30 -24.14 -16.36
N GLU A 35 12.30 -25.11 -17.28
CA GLU A 35 12.23 -26.54 -16.97
C GLU A 35 13.53 -27.03 -16.29
N ALA A 36 14.69 -26.59 -16.80
CA ALA A 36 15.97 -26.88 -16.16
C ALA A 36 16.09 -26.20 -14.79
N LEU A 37 15.67 -24.95 -14.66
CA LEU A 37 15.66 -24.24 -13.38
C LEU A 37 14.75 -24.90 -12.34
N ASP A 38 13.61 -25.41 -12.77
CA ASP A 38 12.64 -26.12 -11.93
C ASP A 38 13.23 -27.43 -11.40
N ARG A 39 13.83 -28.24 -12.28
CA ARG A 39 14.54 -29.48 -11.91
C ARG A 39 15.71 -29.25 -10.97
N LEU A 40 16.38 -28.11 -11.04
CA LEU A 40 17.53 -27.78 -10.21
C LEU A 40 17.14 -27.31 -8.81
N PHE A 41 15.87 -27.03 -8.55
CA PHE A 41 15.38 -26.70 -7.21
C PHE A 41 14.92 -27.96 -6.49
N ALA A 42 15.15 -28.04 -5.18
CA ALA A 42 14.66 -29.15 -4.38
C ALA A 42 13.13 -29.13 -4.35
N PRO A 43 12.45 -30.27 -4.50
CA PRO A 43 11.00 -30.34 -4.37
C PRO A 43 10.56 -30.12 -2.92
N GLY A 44 9.29 -29.74 -2.73
CA GLY A 44 8.66 -29.67 -1.42
C GLY A 44 8.49 -28.26 -0.85
N GLU A 45 7.83 -28.20 0.30
CA GLU A 45 7.36 -26.95 0.92
C GLU A 45 8.46 -26.17 1.64
N ALA A 46 9.61 -26.79 1.92
CA ALA A 46 10.71 -26.17 2.65
C ALA A 46 11.69 -25.39 1.75
N THR A 47 11.56 -25.48 0.41
CA THR A 47 12.49 -24.83 -0.52
C THR A 47 12.31 -23.32 -0.50
N LEU A 48 13.42 -22.58 -0.36
CA LEU A 48 13.39 -21.13 -0.15
C LEU A 48 13.95 -20.36 -1.34
N ARG A 49 13.31 -19.24 -1.70
CA ARG A 49 13.91 -18.26 -2.60
C ARG A 49 13.59 -16.84 -2.18
N GLY A 50 14.61 -16.04 -1.89
CA GLY A 50 14.49 -14.63 -1.53
C GLY A 50 15.08 -13.67 -2.56
N ASP A 51 14.56 -12.45 -2.58
CA ASP A 51 15.16 -11.26 -3.18
C ASP A 51 14.72 -9.99 -2.42
N ALA A 52 15.04 -8.82 -2.98
CA ALA A 52 14.62 -7.53 -2.43
C ALA A 52 13.08 -7.35 -2.34
N GLU A 53 12.30 -8.16 -3.05
CA GLU A 53 10.83 -8.11 -2.99
C GLU A 53 10.24 -9.03 -1.93
N GLY A 54 11.05 -9.94 -1.35
CA GLY A 54 10.65 -10.82 -0.25
C GLY A 54 10.99 -12.30 -0.46
N LEU A 55 10.47 -13.15 0.43
CA LEU A 55 10.73 -14.58 0.49
C LEU A 55 9.59 -15.39 -0.14
N LEU A 56 9.94 -16.36 -0.98
CA LEU A 56 9.07 -17.43 -1.47
C LEU A 56 9.42 -18.73 -0.73
N VAL A 57 8.39 -19.46 -0.34
CA VAL A 57 8.50 -20.73 0.40
C VAL A 57 7.72 -21.80 -0.36
N GLY A 58 8.40 -22.90 -0.68
CA GLY A 58 7.88 -24.02 -1.45
C GLY A 58 8.24 -23.97 -2.92
N HIS A 59 8.59 -25.13 -3.47
CA HIS A 59 8.99 -25.32 -4.87
C HIS A 59 7.94 -24.77 -5.86
N ASP A 60 6.66 -25.12 -5.69
CA ASP A 60 5.58 -24.66 -6.57
C ASP A 60 5.46 -23.13 -6.62
N GLN A 61 5.64 -22.44 -5.49
CA GLN A 61 5.61 -20.98 -5.45
C GLN A 61 6.77 -20.35 -6.21
N ILE A 62 7.94 -20.98 -6.15
CA ILE A 62 9.14 -20.54 -6.87
C ILE A 62 8.98 -20.79 -8.37
N GLY A 63 8.42 -21.95 -8.76
CA GLY A 63 8.10 -22.28 -10.14
C GLY A 63 7.10 -21.29 -10.74
N ALA A 64 5.97 -21.04 -10.06
CA ALA A 64 4.96 -20.08 -10.49
C ALA A 64 5.53 -18.64 -10.64
N PHE A 65 6.38 -18.22 -9.70
CA PHE A 65 7.07 -16.94 -9.78
C PHE A 65 7.96 -16.83 -11.03
N ARG A 66 8.67 -17.90 -11.40
CA ARG A 66 9.56 -17.91 -12.56
C ARG A 66 8.80 -17.92 -13.88
N SER A 67 7.68 -18.64 -13.97
CA SER A 67 6.84 -18.65 -15.17
C SER A 67 6.20 -17.28 -15.43
N GLY A 68 5.98 -16.48 -14.39
CA GLY A 68 5.40 -15.14 -14.49
C GLY A 68 6.38 -13.99 -14.80
N ARG A 69 7.70 -14.24 -14.87
CA ARG A 69 8.71 -13.17 -15.05
C ARG A 69 9.31 -13.17 -16.46
N GLY A 70 9.65 -11.99 -16.99
CA GLY A 70 10.31 -11.79 -18.30
C GLY A 70 11.81 -12.11 -18.34
N GLY A 71 12.22 -13.25 -17.77
CA GLY A 71 13.63 -13.66 -17.66
C GLY A 71 14.42 -12.93 -16.56
N ALA A 72 15.62 -13.42 -16.26
CA ALA A 72 16.54 -12.75 -15.34
C ALA A 72 17.34 -11.65 -16.07
N PRO A 73 17.73 -10.56 -15.39
CA PRO A 73 18.64 -9.57 -15.98
C PRO A 73 19.94 -10.21 -16.46
N GLN A 74 20.35 -9.84 -17.67
CA GLN A 74 21.61 -10.32 -18.25
C GLN A 74 22.80 -9.93 -17.36
N ARG A 75 23.65 -10.90 -17.07
CA ARG A 75 24.78 -10.77 -16.15
C ARG A 75 25.89 -11.78 -16.44
N ARG A 76 27.03 -11.60 -15.81
CA ARG A 76 28.12 -12.58 -15.75
C ARG A 76 28.55 -12.83 -14.32
N ILE A 77 29.02 -14.05 -14.03
CA ILE A 77 29.67 -14.39 -12.76
C ILE A 77 31.12 -13.95 -12.82
N VAL A 78 31.58 -13.17 -11.83
CA VAL A 78 32.97 -12.68 -11.77
C VAL A 78 33.77 -13.28 -10.61
N GLN A 79 33.07 -13.83 -9.61
CA GLN A 79 33.70 -14.49 -8.48
C GLN A 79 32.74 -15.52 -7.90
N THR A 80 33.27 -16.64 -7.44
CA THR A 80 32.52 -17.71 -6.78
C THR A 80 33.27 -18.15 -5.53
N HIS A 81 32.54 -18.32 -4.43
CA HIS A 81 33.01 -18.89 -3.17
C HIS A 81 32.16 -20.10 -2.84
N VAL A 82 32.81 -21.19 -2.44
CA VAL A 82 32.14 -22.43 -2.03
C VAL A 82 32.52 -22.73 -0.59
N GLN A 83 31.52 -22.86 0.27
CA GLN A 83 31.66 -23.32 1.63
C GLN A 83 30.94 -24.66 1.76
N VAL A 84 31.72 -25.74 1.83
CA VAL A 84 31.21 -27.10 2.01
C VAL A 84 30.88 -27.29 3.48
N THR A 85 29.64 -27.64 3.79
CA THR A 85 29.19 -27.89 5.18
C THR A 85 29.33 -29.35 5.55
N ASP A 86 29.04 -30.26 4.60
CA ASP A 86 29.27 -31.70 4.71
C ASP A 86 29.36 -32.33 3.30
N SER A 87 29.48 -33.66 3.20
CA SER A 87 29.61 -34.37 1.91
C SER A 87 28.40 -34.24 0.99
N HIS A 88 27.25 -33.82 1.51
CA HIS A 88 25.98 -33.68 0.80
C HIS A 88 25.49 -32.24 0.73
N HIS A 89 26.17 -31.27 1.36
CA HIS A 89 25.69 -29.90 1.42
C HIS A 89 26.81 -28.88 1.20
N ALA A 90 26.52 -27.85 0.43
CA ALA A 90 27.44 -26.75 0.18
C ALA A 90 26.70 -25.43 -0.06
N LEU A 91 27.23 -24.36 0.52
CA LEU A 91 26.84 -23.00 0.23
C LEU A 91 27.71 -22.45 -0.93
N VAL A 92 27.08 -21.96 -1.98
CA VAL A 92 27.74 -21.29 -3.10
C VAL A 92 27.33 -19.83 -3.12
N VAL A 93 28.30 -18.92 -3.01
CA VAL A 93 28.11 -17.48 -3.13
C VAL A 93 28.82 -16.99 -4.38
N ALA A 94 28.08 -16.42 -5.32
CA ALA A 94 28.60 -15.87 -6.55
C ALA A 94 28.37 -14.36 -6.63
N VAL A 95 29.41 -13.62 -7.00
CA VAL A 95 29.32 -12.19 -7.32
C VAL A 95 29.03 -12.05 -8.81
N THR A 96 28.01 -11.27 -9.14
CA THR A 96 27.56 -11.05 -10.52
C THR A 96 27.81 -9.61 -10.94
N GLU A 97 28.21 -9.39 -12.19
CA GLU A 97 28.16 -8.08 -12.84
C GLU A 97 27.04 -8.06 -13.88
N LEU A 98 26.13 -7.09 -13.76
CA LEU A 98 25.01 -6.93 -14.69
C LEU A 98 25.47 -6.24 -15.97
N ALA A 99 24.85 -6.58 -17.10
CA ALA A 99 25.15 -5.94 -18.38
C ALA A 99 24.95 -4.42 -18.37
N ARG A 100 24.01 -3.93 -17.55
CA ARG A 100 23.74 -2.50 -17.32
C ARG A 100 24.68 -1.83 -16.30
N GLY A 101 25.69 -2.55 -15.81
CA GLY A 101 26.58 -2.10 -14.73
C GLY A 101 26.06 -2.42 -13.33
N GLY A 102 26.97 -2.35 -12.36
CA GLY A 102 26.73 -2.67 -10.95
C GLY A 102 26.97 -4.14 -10.60
N ARG A 103 27.16 -4.40 -9.30
CA ARG A 103 27.45 -5.74 -8.75
C ARG A 103 26.29 -6.26 -7.89
N GLY A 104 25.91 -7.49 -8.15
CA GLY A 104 24.95 -8.25 -7.35
C GLY A 104 25.60 -9.47 -6.70
N GLN A 105 24.83 -10.19 -5.89
CA GLN A 105 25.24 -11.45 -5.28
C GLN A 105 24.13 -12.49 -5.40
N GLN A 106 24.50 -13.70 -5.77
CA GLN A 106 23.67 -14.90 -5.67
C GLN A 106 24.23 -15.79 -4.57
N THR A 107 23.40 -16.17 -3.62
CA THR A 107 23.73 -17.11 -2.55
C THR A 107 22.83 -18.32 -2.68
N GLN A 108 23.38 -19.53 -2.71
CA GLN A 108 22.62 -20.76 -2.88
C GLN A 108 23.11 -21.83 -1.92
N LEU A 109 22.19 -22.43 -1.17
CA LEU A 109 22.44 -23.69 -0.47
C LEU A 109 22.08 -24.84 -1.42
N TRP A 110 23.05 -25.72 -1.63
CA TRP A 110 22.94 -26.90 -2.46
C TRP A 110 22.93 -28.15 -1.60
N ALA A 111 22.07 -29.12 -1.93
CA ALA A 111 22.00 -30.44 -1.33
C ALA A 111 22.12 -31.52 -2.41
N LEU A 112 22.92 -32.55 -2.15
CA LEU A 112 23.06 -33.71 -3.02
C LEU A 112 21.92 -34.70 -2.73
N THR A 113 21.08 -34.94 -3.73
CA THR A 113 19.98 -35.92 -3.68
C THR A 113 20.26 -37.10 -4.63
N PRO A 114 19.45 -38.18 -4.61
CA PRO A 114 19.55 -39.25 -5.60
C PRO A 114 19.44 -38.75 -7.05
N ASP A 115 18.75 -37.63 -7.28
CA ASP A 115 18.57 -36.98 -8.59
C ASP A 115 19.61 -35.89 -8.87
N GLY A 116 20.71 -35.86 -8.11
CA GLY A 116 21.82 -34.92 -8.24
C GLY A 116 21.72 -33.71 -7.30
N TRP A 117 22.57 -32.71 -7.56
CA TRP A 117 22.62 -31.48 -6.75
C TRP A 117 21.37 -30.61 -6.98
N LYS A 118 20.70 -30.24 -5.89
CA LYS A 118 19.51 -29.39 -5.87
C LYS A 118 19.73 -28.15 -5.01
N VAL A 119 19.21 -27.01 -5.45
CA VAL A 119 19.14 -25.78 -4.66
C VAL A 119 17.99 -25.90 -3.65
N THR A 120 18.30 -25.88 -2.37
CA THR A 120 17.30 -25.90 -1.28
C THR A 120 16.97 -24.51 -0.77
N ALA A 121 17.91 -23.56 -0.88
CA ALA A 121 17.68 -22.16 -0.61
C ALA A 121 18.45 -21.28 -1.60
N ALA A 122 17.83 -20.20 -2.07
CA ALA A 122 18.49 -19.20 -2.91
C ALA A 122 18.16 -17.78 -2.47
N HIS A 123 19.14 -16.89 -2.46
CA HIS A 123 18.95 -15.46 -2.31
C HIS A 123 19.67 -14.74 -3.44
N VAL A 124 18.98 -13.80 -4.08
CA VAL A 124 19.55 -12.95 -5.12
C VAL A 124 19.41 -11.50 -4.71
N SER A 125 20.54 -10.82 -4.65
CA SER A 125 20.62 -9.37 -4.53
C SER A 125 21.17 -8.79 -5.83
N VAL A 126 20.55 -7.72 -6.28
CA VAL A 126 21.04 -6.89 -7.39
C VAL A 126 21.31 -5.49 -6.83
N PRO A 127 22.14 -4.67 -7.50
CA PRO A 127 22.25 -3.26 -7.15
C PRO A 127 20.85 -2.65 -7.04
N ALA A 128 20.57 -2.03 -5.89
CA ALA A 128 19.35 -1.27 -5.72
C ALA A 128 19.33 -0.13 -6.74
N PRO A 129 18.18 0.15 -7.39
CA PRO A 129 18.06 1.33 -8.22
C PRO A 129 18.25 2.58 -7.36
N ALA A 130 18.78 3.66 -7.94
CA ALA A 130 18.86 4.94 -7.25
C ALA A 130 17.48 5.47 -6.83
N LEU A 131 16.45 5.17 -7.64
CA LEU A 131 15.06 5.53 -7.40
C LEU A 131 14.13 4.41 -7.87
N ASP A 132 13.17 4.02 -7.03
CA ASP A 132 12.03 3.21 -7.48
C ASP A 132 10.94 4.16 -8.01
N THR A 133 10.88 4.30 -9.33
CA THR A 133 9.93 5.19 -10.04
C THR A 133 8.48 4.74 -9.94
N ARG A 134 8.23 3.51 -9.44
CA ARG A 134 6.90 3.02 -9.11
C ARG A 134 6.40 3.67 -7.83
N THR A 135 7.31 3.98 -6.89
CA THR A 135 6.99 4.65 -5.61
C THR A 135 7.06 6.17 -5.74
N TRP A 136 8.10 6.69 -6.39
CA TRP A 136 8.39 8.12 -6.45
C TRP A 136 8.30 8.65 -7.88
N ARG A 137 7.67 9.82 -8.05
CA ARG A 137 7.81 10.64 -9.26
C ARG A 137 9.05 11.53 -9.15
N VAL A 138 9.20 12.21 -8.02
CA VAL A 138 10.34 13.10 -7.71
C VAL A 138 10.81 12.79 -6.30
N VAL A 139 12.12 12.74 -6.08
CA VAL A 139 12.72 12.62 -4.74
C VAL A 139 13.85 13.63 -4.59
N GLY A 140 14.00 14.21 -3.41
CA GLY A 140 15.11 15.08 -3.04
C GLY A 140 15.76 14.66 -1.73
N ASP A 141 16.68 15.48 -1.23
CA ASP A 141 17.33 15.26 0.07
C ASP A 141 17.55 16.57 0.86
N PRO A 142 16.48 17.22 1.35
CA PRO A 142 15.07 17.02 1.01
C PRO A 142 14.68 17.71 -0.32
N LEU A 143 13.48 17.43 -0.85
CA LEU A 143 12.93 18.19 -1.99
C LEU A 143 12.55 19.61 -1.55
N VAL A 144 11.91 19.74 -0.39
CA VAL A 144 11.65 21.03 0.28
C VAL A 144 12.08 20.89 1.75
N PRO A 145 12.99 21.75 2.26
CA PRO A 145 13.40 21.71 3.66
C PRO A 145 12.27 22.17 4.58
N GLY A 146 12.20 21.62 5.79
CA GLY A 146 11.32 22.12 6.84
C GLY A 146 11.70 23.54 7.24
N SER A 147 10.72 24.43 7.44
CA SER A 147 10.99 25.86 7.62
C SER A 147 11.21 26.28 9.08
N ARG A 148 10.87 25.40 10.05
CA ARG A 148 11.04 25.67 11.49
C ARG A 148 11.89 24.61 12.19
N ALA A 149 13.15 24.95 12.47
CA ALA A 149 13.99 24.14 13.35
C ALA A 149 13.35 24.04 14.75
N GLY A 150 13.10 22.81 15.21
CA GLY A 150 12.44 22.54 16.50
C GLY A 150 10.91 22.70 16.50
N GLY A 151 10.26 22.78 15.33
CA GLY A 151 8.80 22.64 15.23
C GLY A 151 8.30 21.26 15.68
N PRO A 152 6.97 21.07 15.87
CA PRO A 152 6.39 19.83 16.39
C PRO A 152 6.66 18.60 15.52
N LEU A 153 6.99 18.79 14.23
CA LEU A 153 7.35 17.74 13.29
C LEU A 153 8.82 17.85 12.82
N ALA A 154 9.67 18.56 13.55
CA ALA A 154 11.09 18.64 13.23
C ALA A 154 11.74 17.26 13.24
N GLY A 155 12.49 16.93 12.18
CA GLY A 155 13.12 15.61 11.99
C GLY A 155 12.23 14.60 11.28
N GLU A 156 10.95 14.91 11.08
CA GLU A 156 10.03 14.08 10.29
C GLU A 156 10.17 14.37 8.80
N THR A 157 9.79 13.39 7.96
CA THR A 157 9.88 13.48 6.50
C THR A 157 8.56 13.11 5.84
N VAL A 158 8.16 13.89 4.84
CA VAL A 158 6.87 13.73 4.15
C VAL A 158 7.07 13.15 2.75
N ALA A 159 6.33 12.07 2.46
CA ALA A 159 6.07 11.57 1.13
C ALA A 159 4.69 12.07 0.68
N VAL A 160 4.64 12.95 -0.33
CA VAL A 160 3.37 13.54 -0.77
C VAL A 160 2.82 12.86 -2.01
N LYS A 161 1.55 12.45 -1.98
CA LYS A 161 0.85 11.92 -3.15
C LYS A 161 0.88 12.91 -4.31
N ASP A 162 1.04 12.42 -5.54
CA ASP A 162 1.09 13.23 -6.77
C ASP A 162 -0.29 13.78 -7.23
N LEU A 163 -1.00 14.38 -6.28
CA LEU A 163 -2.22 15.17 -6.45
C LEU A 163 -2.13 16.52 -5.73
N TYR A 164 -1.15 16.68 -4.85
CA TYR A 164 -0.90 17.94 -4.15
C TYR A 164 0.05 18.81 -4.95
N ALA A 165 -0.31 20.08 -5.08
CA ALA A 165 0.59 21.10 -5.58
C ALA A 165 1.84 21.19 -4.69
N VAL A 166 2.99 21.23 -5.32
CA VAL A 166 4.28 21.55 -4.71
C VAL A 166 4.92 22.61 -5.59
N ALA A 167 5.29 23.74 -5.01
CA ALA A 167 5.82 24.89 -5.73
C ALA A 167 7.03 24.48 -6.60
N GLY A 168 7.03 24.89 -7.86
CA GLY A 168 8.06 24.53 -8.83
C GLY A 168 7.91 23.14 -9.45
N GLN A 169 6.85 22.39 -9.12
CA GLN A 169 6.54 21.08 -9.70
C GLN A 169 5.18 21.08 -10.40
N VAL A 170 5.01 20.21 -11.39
CA VAL A 170 3.68 19.91 -11.97
C VAL A 170 2.95 18.89 -11.10
N VAL A 171 1.61 18.83 -11.16
CA VAL A 171 0.82 17.72 -10.58
C VAL A 171 0.64 16.64 -11.65
N GLY A 172 1.20 15.44 -11.43
CA GLY A 172 1.23 14.39 -12.46
C GLY A 172 0.00 13.48 -12.49
N ALA A 173 -0.79 13.41 -11.40
CA ALA A 173 -2.02 12.62 -11.31
C ALA A 173 -1.88 11.12 -11.68
N GLY A 174 -0.65 10.58 -11.69
CA GLY A 174 -0.39 9.23 -12.15
C GLY A 174 -0.69 8.99 -13.64
N ASN A 175 -0.75 10.04 -14.47
CA ASN A 175 -0.94 9.94 -15.92
C ASN A 175 0.12 10.77 -16.67
N PRO A 176 0.91 10.18 -17.58
CA PRO A 176 1.98 10.90 -18.28
C PRO A 176 1.47 11.99 -19.24
N ALA A 177 0.31 11.82 -19.87
CA ALA A 177 -0.27 12.83 -20.76
C ALA A 177 -0.78 14.04 -19.97
N TRP A 178 -1.37 13.81 -18.79
CA TRP A 178 -1.75 14.86 -17.85
C TRP A 178 -0.51 15.59 -17.34
N GLU A 179 0.49 14.85 -16.85
CA GLU A 179 1.76 15.40 -16.35
C GLU A 179 2.43 16.31 -17.39
N SER A 180 2.47 15.88 -18.66
CA SER A 180 3.05 16.65 -19.75
C SER A 180 2.27 17.91 -20.12
N ALA A 181 0.96 17.96 -19.85
CA ALA A 181 0.09 19.10 -20.16
C ALA A 181 -0.10 20.04 -18.97
N ALA A 182 0.25 19.59 -17.76
CA ALA A 182 0.05 20.32 -16.52
C ALA A 182 1.00 21.53 -16.41
N ALA A 183 0.47 22.62 -15.84
CA ALA A 183 1.28 23.79 -15.51
C ALA A 183 2.13 23.53 -14.26
N VAL A 184 3.27 24.22 -14.17
CA VAL A 184 4.09 24.23 -12.95
C VAL A 184 3.37 25.02 -11.87
N GLU A 185 3.20 24.40 -10.70
CA GLU A 185 2.54 25.00 -9.55
C GLU A 185 3.38 26.12 -8.93
N ARG A 186 2.72 27.22 -8.58
CA ARG A 186 3.39 28.41 -8.01
C ARG A 186 3.42 28.43 -6.50
N ARG A 187 2.59 27.61 -5.86
CA ARG A 187 2.42 27.54 -4.41
C ARG A 187 2.20 26.08 -4.01
N ASP A 188 2.63 25.76 -2.81
CA ASP A 188 2.33 24.48 -2.20
C ASP A 188 0.83 24.37 -1.90
N ALA A 189 0.32 23.15 -1.91
CA ALA A 189 -0.96 22.83 -1.32
C ALA A 189 -0.92 23.16 0.18
N GLU A 190 -2.05 23.60 0.74
CA GLU A 190 -2.09 24.10 2.12
C GLU A 190 -1.65 23.05 3.14
N ALA A 191 -2.03 21.78 2.94
CA ALA A 191 -1.59 20.70 3.79
C ALA A 191 -0.06 20.48 3.74
N VAL A 192 0.57 20.68 2.57
CA VAL A 192 2.03 20.58 2.42
C VAL A 192 2.71 21.75 3.11
N GLU A 193 2.23 22.97 2.88
CA GLU A 193 2.71 24.21 3.51
C GLU A 193 2.71 24.08 5.04
N ARG A 194 1.60 23.67 5.64
CA ARG A 194 1.47 23.50 7.10
C ARG A 194 2.43 22.45 7.68
N LEU A 195 2.67 21.35 6.96
CA LEU A 195 3.63 20.33 7.41
C LEU A 195 5.07 20.86 7.38
N VAL A 196 5.43 21.60 6.32
CA VAL A 196 6.74 22.24 6.18
C VAL A 196 6.95 23.31 7.26
N GLU A 197 5.93 24.13 7.54
CA GLU A 197 5.89 25.12 8.63
C GLU A 197 6.01 24.49 10.03
N ALA A 198 5.47 23.28 10.21
CA ALA A 198 5.64 22.50 11.42
C ALA A 198 7.04 21.86 11.58
N GLY A 199 7.92 22.03 10.59
CA GLY A 199 9.31 21.57 10.62
C GLY A 199 9.56 20.25 9.90
N ALA A 200 8.55 19.62 9.31
CA ALA A 200 8.75 18.39 8.52
C ALA A 200 9.40 18.72 7.18
N ALA A 201 10.33 17.89 6.72
CA ALA A 201 10.96 18.05 5.41
C ALA A 201 10.20 17.26 4.34
N LEU A 202 9.87 17.86 3.20
CA LEU A 202 9.27 17.13 2.09
C LEU A 202 10.36 16.30 1.40
N LYS A 203 10.28 14.97 1.51
CA LYS A 203 11.26 14.06 0.89
C LYS A 203 11.06 13.99 -0.62
N GLY A 204 9.81 13.98 -1.09
CA GLY A 204 9.50 13.87 -2.50
C GLY A 204 8.02 13.72 -2.79
N ILE A 205 7.72 13.61 -4.08
CA ILE A 205 6.38 13.40 -4.63
C ILE A 205 6.26 11.94 -5.06
N THR A 206 5.31 11.22 -4.45
CA THR A 206 5.07 9.80 -4.70
C THR A 206 4.02 9.54 -5.77
N ARG A 207 4.16 8.43 -6.49
CA ARG A 207 3.14 7.97 -7.46
C ARG A 207 1.80 7.68 -6.78
N THR A 208 0.76 7.78 -7.59
CA THR A 208 -0.63 7.52 -7.24
C THR A 208 -1.25 6.60 -8.29
N ASP A 209 -2.36 5.94 -7.94
CA ASP A 209 -3.25 5.42 -8.97
C ASP A 209 -3.75 6.59 -9.81
N GLU A 210 -3.92 6.34 -11.10
CA GLU A 210 -4.27 7.32 -12.12
C GLU A 210 -5.57 8.08 -11.74
N PHE A 211 -5.49 9.41 -11.66
CA PHE A 211 -6.52 10.35 -11.17
C PHE A 211 -7.12 9.99 -9.81
N ALA A 212 -6.41 9.21 -8.99
CA ALA A 212 -6.91 8.59 -7.78
C ALA A 212 -8.14 7.68 -7.94
N TYR A 213 -8.54 7.32 -9.17
CA TYR A 213 -9.80 6.62 -9.43
C TYR A 213 -9.67 5.08 -9.35
N SER A 214 -9.01 4.60 -8.29
CA SER A 214 -8.79 3.19 -7.99
C SER A 214 -8.47 2.98 -6.50
N LEU A 215 -8.49 1.71 -6.07
CA LEU A 215 -8.10 1.29 -4.71
C LEU A 215 -7.01 0.21 -4.72
N ALA A 216 -6.56 -0.23 -5.90
CA ALA A 216 -5.63 -1.34 -6.01
C ALA A 216 -4.20 -0.95 -5.63
N GLY A 217 -3.79 0.29 -5.89
CA GLY A 217 -2.40 0.69 -5.74
C GLY A 217 -1.54 0.37 -6.96
N THR A 218 -2.17 0.16 -8.12
CA THR A 218 -1.52 -0.18 -9.38
C THR A 218 -1.64 0.97 -10.36
N ASN A 219 -0.59 1.21 -11.15
CA ASN A 219 -0.60 2.21 -12.20
C ASN A 219 -0.14 1.58 -13.53
N HIS A 220 -0.94 1.74 -14.59
CA HIS A 220 -0.66 1.16 -15.90
C HIS A 220 0.66 1.67 -16.50
N HIS A 221 0.96 2.96 -16.29
CA HIS A 221 2.10 3.65 -16.91
C HIS A 221 3.39 3.45 -16.13
N TYR A 222 3.31 3.50 -14.79
CA TYR A 222 4.47 3.49 -13.92
C TYR A 222 4.70 2.18 -13.18
N GLY A 223 3.77 1.22 -13.27
CA GLY A 223 3.81 -0.04 -12.53
C GLY A 223 3.27 0.06 -11.10
N THR A 224 3.51 -0.99 -10.31
CA THR A 224 2.97 -1.14 -8.95
C THR A 224 4.09 -0.96 -7.92
N PRO A 225 3.98 0.00 -6.98
CA PRO A 225 4.91 0.09 -5.85
C PRO A 225 4.98 -1.23 -5.07
N PRO A 226 6.16 -1.59 -4.52
CA PRO A 226 6.28 -2.79 -3.70
C PRO A 226 5.49 -2.66 -2.39
N ASN A 227 4.92 -3.77 -1.91
CA ASN A 227 4.38 -3.86 -0.55
C ASN A 227 5.35 -4.66 0.33
N PRO A 228 6.20 -4.00 1.15
CA PRO A 228 7.22 -4.70 1.94
C PRO A 228 6.62 -5.55 3.08
N ARG A 229 5.37 -5.28 3.47
CA ARG A 229 4.66 -5.99 4.55
C ARG A 229 3.83 -7.16 4.03
N ALA A 230 3.56 -7.19 2.73
CA ALA A 230 2.94 -8.30 2.03
C ALA A 230 3.61 -8.49 0.65
N PRO A 231 4.82 -9.07 0.60
CA PRO A 231 5.56 -9.34 -0.64
C PRO A 231 4.70 -9.86 -1.80
N ARG A 232 4.89 -9.29 -2.99
CA ARG A 232 4.21 -9.67 -4.24
C ARG A 232 2.69 -9.50 -4.24
N ARG A 233 2.15 -8.74 -3.29
CA ARG A 233 0.75 -8.31 -3.23
C ARG A 233 0.65 -6.82 -3.50
N VAL A 234 -0.52 -6.36 -3.89
CA VAL A 234 -0.73 -4.94 -4.20
C VAL A 234 -0.57 -4.08 -2.93
N PRO A 235 -0.06 -2.85 -3.04
CA PRO A 235 0.12 -1.96 -1.90
C PRO A 235 -1.20 -1.35 -1.39
N GLY A 236 -2.29 -1.45 -2.16
CA GLY A 236 -3.51 -0.69 -1.92
C GLY A 236 -3.35 0.74 -2.43
N GLY A 237 -4.46 1.40 -2.72
CA GLY A 237 -4.46 2.70 -3.38
C GLY A 237 -5.67 3.55 -3.04
N SER A 238 -5.75 4.78 -3.56
CA SER A 238 -4.85 5.34 -4.57
C SER A 238 -3.58 6.00 -4.03
N SER A 239 -3.43 6.16 -2.71
CA SER A 239 -2.22 6.76 -2.08
C SER A 239 -1.07 5.75 -1.94
N SER A 240 -0.84 4.95 -2.97
CA SER A 240 0.01 3.76 -2.97
C SER A 240 1.50 4.06 -2.77
N GLY A 241 2.02 5.07 -3.47
CA GLY A 241 3.40 5.51 -3.32
C GLY A 241 3.66 6.10 -1.93
N SER A 242 2.76 6.95 -1.40
CA SER A 242 2.87 7.52 -0.06
C SER A 242 2.94 6.44 1.02
N ALA A 243 2.05 5.45 0.97
CA ALA A 243 2.04 4.33 1.91
C ALA A 243 3.33 3.49 1.79
N THR A 244 3.74 3.17 0.57
CA THR A 244 4.94 2.38 0.30
C THR A 244 6.21 3.08 0.80
N ALA A 245 6.33 4.38 0.59
CA ALA A 245 7.44 5.18 1.10
C ALA A 245 7.55 5.10 2.63
N VAL A 246 6.41 5.16 3.34
CA VAL A 246 6.37 5.03 4.80
C VAL A 246 6.70 3.59 5.24
N ALA A 247 6.14 2.58 4.58
CA ALA A 247 6.35 1.18 4.90
C ALA A 247 7.80 0.72 4.66
N LEU A 248 8.47 1.29 3.65
CA LEU A 248 9.89 1.06 3.38
C LEU A 248 10.84 1.87 4.28
N GLY A 249 10.31 2.75 5.14
CA GLY A 249 11.13 3.63 5.99
C GLY A 249 11.81 4.78 5.24
N GLN A 250 11.37 5.08 4.01
CA GLN A 250 11.93 6.15 3.17
C GLN A 250 11.35 7.54 3.53
N ALA A 251 10.17 7.55 4.15
CA ALA A 251 9.56 8.73 4.77
C ALA A 251 8.91 8.34 6.11
N THR A 252 8.58 9.30 6.96
CA THR A 252 7.87 9.05 8.23
C THR A 252 6.37 9.33 8.12
N ILE A 253 5.97 10.26 7.25
CA ILE A 253 4.59 10.67 7.01
C ILE A 253 4.25 10.47 5.52
N GLY A 254 3.18 9.73 5.23
CA GLY A 254 2.64 9.57 3.88
C GLY A 254 1.38 10.41 3.72
N LEU A 255 1.49 11.57 3.08
CA LEU A 255 0.34 12.44 2.81
C LEU A 255 -0.41 11.92 1.57
N GLY A 256 -1.73 11.81 1.67
CA GLY A 256 -2.57 11.30 0.60
C GLY A 256 -4.03 11.75 0.73
N THR A 257 -4.87 11.20 -0.14
CA THR A 257 -6.30 11.50 -0.13
C THR A 257 -7.13 10.26 0.12
N ASP A 258 -8.30 10.43 0.72
CA ASP A 258 -9.31 9.37 0.86
C ASP A 258 -10.64 9.88 0.30
N THR A 259 -11.12 9.26 -0.77
CA THR A 259 -12.45 9.49 -1.35
C THR A 259 -13.38 8.30 -1.03
N GLY A 260 -12.88 7.09 -1.30
CA GLY A 260 -13.58 5.83 -1.06
C GLY A 260 -12.72 4.79 -0.35
N GLY A 261 -11.72 5.20 0.43
CA GLY A 261 -10.79 4.30 1.13
C GLY A 261 -9.30 4.51 0.82
N SER A 262 -8.95 5.56 0.06
CA SER A 262 -7.59 5.72 -0.47
C SER A 262 -6.47 6.06 0.52
N ILE A 263 -6.80 6.20 1.81
CA ILE A 263 -5.84 6.14 2.93
C ILE A 263 -5.98 4.83 3.69
N ARG A 264 -7.21 4.44 4.03
CA ARG A 264 -7.48 3.28 4.90
C ARG A 264 -7.09 1.94 4.27
N VAL A 265 -7.31 1.78 2.97
CA VAL A 265 -6.95 0.55 2.23
C VAL A 265 -5.44 0.33 2.17
N PRO A 266 -4.62 1.30 1.67
CA PRO A 266 -3.17 1.12 1.72
C PRO A 266 -2.61 1.02 3.15
N SER A 267 -3.22 1.68 4.13
CA SER A 267 -2.85 1.52 5.55
C SER A 267 -3.04 0.07 6.02
N SER A 268 -4.23 -0.50 5.77
CA SER A 268 -4.56 -1.90 6.08
C SER A 268 -3.60 -2.89 5.42
N TYR A 269 -3.35 -2.72 4.12
CA TYR A 269 -2.54 -3.64 3.32
C TYR A 269 -1.05 -3.58 3.64
N GLN A 270 -0.56 -2.44 4.14
CA GLN A 270 0.84 -2.24 4.46
C GLN A 270 1.11 -2.15 5.96
N GLY A 271 0.13 -2.47 6.82
CA GLY A 271 0.32 -2.46 8.27
C GLY A 271 0.76 -1.09 8.80
N LEU A 272 0.10 -0.03 8.34
CA LEU A 272 0.31 1.34 8.80
C LEU A 272 -0.92 1.83 9.58
N ALA A 273 -0.71 2.83 10.43
CA ALA A 273 -1.80 3.64 10.95
C ALA A 273 -2.16 4.71 9.90
N GLY A 274 -3.43 5.04 9.74
CA GLY A 274 -3.83 6.07 8.77
C GLY A 274 -5.20 6.67 9.02
N ILE A 275 -5.36 7.95 8.73
CA ILE A 275 -6.61 8.70 8.96
C ILE A 275 -7.19 9.27 7.67
N ARG A 276 -8.47 8.99 7.45
CA ARG A 276 -9.37 9.82 6.66
C ARG A 276 -9.96 10.87 7.61
N THR A 277 -9.80 12.16 7.33
CA THR A 277 -10.39 13.20 8.18
C THR A 277 -11.89 13.34 7.93
N SER A 278 -12.58 14.05 8.82
CA SER A 278 -13.89 14.63 8.52
C SER A 278 -13.80 15.41 7.21
N HIS A 279 -14.87 15.32 6.41
CA HIS A 279 -14.93 16.05 5.15
C HIS A 279 -14.87 17.56 5.41
N GLY A 280 -13.94 18.24 4.75
CA GLY A 280 -13.70 19.67 4.92
C GLY A 280 -12.88 20.08 6.15
N ALA A 281 -12.47 19.17 7.04
CA ALA A 281 -11.69 19.53 8.23
C ALA A 281 -10.27 20.02 7.89
N VAL A 282 -9.65 19.46 6.87
CA VAL A 282 -8.35 19.90 6.34
C VAL A 282 -8.56 20.48 4.95
N SER A 283 -7.95 21.64 4.70
CA SER A 283 -8.06 22.34 3.42
C SER A 283 -7.58 21.48 2.25
N VAL A 284 -8.39 21.46 1.19
CA VAL A 284 -8.08 20.82 -0.11
C VAL A 284 -7.47 21.83 -1.10
N ARG A 285 -7.07 23.02 -0.65
CA ARG A 285 -6.43 24.02 -1.52
C ARG A 285 -5.14 23.46 -2.10
N GLY A 286 -5.02 23.52 -3.42
CA GLY A 286 -3.88 22.97 -4.16
C GLY A 286 -3.94 21.47 -4.36
N LEU A 287 -5.09 20.82 -4.12
CA LEU A 287 -5.32 19.42 -4.45
C LEU A 287 -6.03 19.29 -5.81
N LEU A 288 -5.55 18.40 -6.67
CA LEU A 288 -6.29 17.96 -7.84
C LEU A 288 -7.43 17.02 -7.40
N PRO A 289 -8.71 17.39 -7.57
CA PRO A 289 -9.82 16.62 -7.01
C PRO A 289 -10.17 15.40 -7.86
N LEU A 290 -10.83 14.42 -7.25
CA LEU A 290 -11.53 13.32 -7.91
C LEU A 290 -13.05 13.53 -7.79
N ALA A 291 -13.56 13.67 -6.57
CA ALA A 291 -14.97 13.87 -6.28
C ALA A 291 -15.09 14.79 -5.05
N PRO A 292 -15.20 16.12 -5.25
CA PRO A 292 -15.14 17.10 -4.17
C PRO A 292 -16.10 16.86 -3.01
N SER A 293 -17.26 16.24 -3.23
CA SER A 293 -18.22 15.90 -2.16
C SER A 293 -17.72 14.83 -1.17
N PHE A 294 -16.63 14.13 -1.50
CA PHE A 294 -16.11 13.01 -0.73
C PHE A 294 -14.60 13.06 -0.47
N ASP A 295 -13.86 13.84 -1.25
CA ASP A 295 -12.42 13.97 -1.14
C ASP A 295 -12.01 14.57 0.22
N THR A 296 -11.05 13.91 0.86
CA THR A 296 -10.47 14.35 2.12
C THR A 296 -8.95 14.23 2.05
N VAL A 297 -8.25 15.16 2.71
CA VAL A 297 -6.83 15.00 3.01
C VAL A 297 -6.70 14.01 4.15
N GLY A 298 -5.71 13.13 4.08
CA GLY A 298 -5.39 12.19 5.14
C GLY A 298 -3.92 11.82 5.09
N TRP A 299 -3.45 11.11 6.12
CA TRP A 299 -2.05 10.73 6.20
C TRP A 299 -1.88 9.35 6.84
N MET A 300 -0.71 8.78 6.63
CA MET A 300 -0.32 7.45 7.08
C MET A 300 1.05 7.50 7.77
N THR A 301 1.21 6.74 8.84
CA THR A 301 2.43 6.67 9.67
C THR A 301 2.64 5.22 10.13
N ARG A 302 3.84 4.91 10.63
CA ARG A 302 4.12 3.58 11.21
C ARG A 302 3.55 3.41 12.62
N ASP A 303 3.45 4.49 13.37
CA ASP A 303 2.96 4.53 14.74
C ASP A 303 1.81 5.55 14.89
N ALA A 304 0.88 5.27 15.81
CA ALA A 304 -0.29 6.10 16.07
C ALA A 304 0.06 7.45 16.75
N GLY A 305 1.17 7.53 17.49
CA GLY A 305 1.61 8.77 18.12
C GLY A 305 2.02 9.84 17.10
N LEU A 306 2.81 9.49 16.08
CA LEU A 306 3.09 10.39 14.95
C LEU A 306 1.82 10.68 14.15
N LEU A 307 0.90 9.73 14.01
CA LEU A 307 -0.40 9.98 13.36
C LEU A 307 -1.14 11.13 14.07
N ARG A 308 -1.20 11.10 15.41
CA ARG A 308 -1.81 12.12 16.23
C ARG A 308 -1.08 13.46 16.17
N ARG A 309 0.26 13.47 16.28
CA ARG A 309 1.07 14.71 16.17
C ARG A 309 0.86 15.44 14.84
N VAL A 310 0.72 14.72 13.73
CA VAL A 310 0.36 15.33 12.43
C VAL A 310 -1.05 15.91 12.48
N GLY A 311 -1.99 15.22 13.14
CA GLY A 311 -3.33 15.75 13.42
C GLY A 311 -3.31 17.04 14.20
N GLU A 312 -2.41 17.20 15.18
CA GLU A 312 -2.30 18.44 15.95
C GLU A 312 -1.95 19.66 15.09
N VAL A 313 -1.22 19.44 13.99
CA VAL A 313 -0.80 20.45 13.02
C VAL A 313 -1.88 20.73 11.98
N LEU A 314 -2.51 19.69 11.44
CA LEU A 314 -3.41 19.82 10.29
C LEU A 314 -4.87 20.05 10.65
N LEU A 315 -5.34 19.49 11.77
CA LEU A 315 -6.76 19.55 12.14
C LEU A 315 -7.09 20.81 12.94
N PRO A 316 -8.31 21.33 12.79
CA PRO A 316 -8.86 22.30 13.73
C PRO A 316 -9.07 21.67 15.11
N GLN A 317 -9.51 22.47 16.08
CA GLN A 317 -10.05 21.92 17.33
C GLN A 317 -11.35 21.17 17.03
N ASP A 318 -11.63 20.12 17.80
CA ASP A 318 -12.85 19.34 17.65
C ASP A 318 -14.07 20.24 17.89
N THR A 319 -15.06 20.13 17.00
CA THR A 319 -16.31 20.89 17.07
C THR A 319 -17.44 20.12 17.75
N ALA A 320 -17.18 18.86 18.10
CA ALA A 320 -18.10 17.99 18.80
C ALA A 320 -17.33 17.12 19.80
N THR A 321 -18.02 16.69 20.84
CA THR A 321 -17.53 15.70 21.80
C THR A 321 -18.46 14.50 21.77
N GLY A 322 -17.95 13.31 22.08
CA GLY A 322 -18.79 12.14 22.26
C GLY A 322 -18.09 11.05 23.05
N SER A 323 -18.76 9.91 23.18
CA SER A 323 -18.26 8.73 23.86
C SER A 323 -17.12 8.05 23.09
N THR A 324 -16.21 7.39 23.82
CA THR A 324 -15.20 6.49 23.27
C THR A 324 -15.66 5.03 23.23
N GLU A 325 -16.95 4.77 23.53
CA GLU A 325 -17.56 3.44 23.44
C GLU A 325 -17.43 2.85 22.03
N LEU A 326 -16.84 1.65 21.96
CA LEU A 326 -16.65 0.92 20.71
C LEU A 326 -17.92 0.13 20.38
N VAL A 327 -18.45 0.34 19.18
CA VAL A 327 -19.63 -0.36 18.65
C VAL A 327 -19.23 -1.22 17.47
N VAL A 328 -19.64 -2.49 17.50
CA VAL A 328 -19.41 -3.44 16.41
C VAL A 328 -20.73 -3.89 15.82
N VAL A 329 -20.77 -3.93 14.49
CA VAL A 329 -21.89 -4.47 13.72
C VAL A 329 -21.44 -5.78 13.07
N PRO A 330 -21.91 -6.95 13.56
CA PRO A 330 -21.48 -8.25 13.02
C PRO A 330 -21.68 -8.39 11.50
N GLY A 331 -22.73 -7.77 10.97
CA GLY A 331 -22.99 -7.75 9.52
C GLY A 331 -21.91 -7.03 8.71
N LEU A 332 -21.27 -5.99 9.26
CA LEU A 332 -20.13 -5.32 8.62
C LEU A 332 -18.85 -6.16 8.74
N LEU A 333 -18.60 -6.77 9.90
CA LEU A 333 -17.48 -7.70 10.06
C LEU A 333 -17.54 -8.88 9.08
N ASN A 334 -18.74 -9.38 8.80
CA ASN A 334 -18.97 -10.49 7.86
C ASN A 334 -18.74 -10.13 6.39
N LEU A 335 -18.50 -8.85 6.06
CA LEU A 335 -18.08 -8.45 4.71
C LEU A 335 -16.58 -8.68 4.48
N ALA A 336 -15.81 -8.96 5.53
CA ALA A 336 -14.40 -9.29 5.41
C ALA A 336 -14.17 -10.81 5.36
N ASP A 337 -13.04 -11.19 4.76
CA ASP A 337 -12.55 -12.56 4.71
C ASP A 337 -12.41 -13.12 6.13
N PRO A 338 -12.60 -14.45 6.32
CA PRO A 338 -12.57 -15.06 7.64
C PRO A 338 -11.32 -14.76 8.48
N ASP A 339 -10.14 -14.68 7.85
CA ASP A 339 -8.86 -14.41 8.55
C ASP A 339 -8.76 -12.95 9.03
N VAL A 340 -9.29 -11.99 8.25
CA VAL A 340 -9.37 -10.58 8.65
C VAL A 340 -10.39 -10.41 9.76
N ARG A 341 -11.57 -11.00 9.62
CA ARG A 341 -12.60 -10.99 10.66
C ARG A 341 -12.06 -11.56 11.98
N ALA A 342 -11.39 -12.71 11.94
CA ALA A 342 -10.84 -13.34 13.13
C ALA A 342 -9.78 -12.48 13.81
N ALA A 343 -8.93 -11.78 13.05
CA ALA A 343 -7.95 -10.86 13.61
C ALA A 343 -8.62 -9.69 14.36
N ILE A 344 -9.67 -9.10 13.78
CA ILE A 344 -10.42 -8.02 14.40
C ILE A 344 -11.19 -8.52 15.62
N GLU A 345 -11.81 -9.70 15.57
CA GLU A 345 -12.49 -10.30 16.71
C GLU A 345 -11.54 -10.61 17.87
N GLY A 346 -10.31 -11.06 17.57
CA GLY A 346 -9.24 -11.21 18.56
C GLY A 346 -8.90 -9.88 19.22
N TRP A 347 -8.61 -8.85 18.42
CA TRP A 347 -8.34 -7.51 18.92
C TRP A 347 -9.48 -6.96 19.78
N LEU A 348 -10.74 -7.12 19.34
CA LEU A 348 -11.94 -6.73 20.10
C LEU A 348 -12.05 -7.44 21.45
N SER A 349 -11.62 -8.70 21.52
CA SER A 349 -11.58 -9.46 22.78
C SER A 349 -10.55 -8.89 23.75
N ASP A 350 -9.42 -8.40 23.23
CA ASP A 350 -8.33 -7.84 24.04
C ASP A 350 -8.72 -6.46 24.62
N VAL A 351 -9.46 -5.63 23.88
CA VAL A 351 -9.92 -4.31 24.37
C VAL A 351 -11.14 -4.36 25.30
N GLY A 352 -11.92 -5.44 25.29
CA GLY A 352 -12.91 -5.78 26.34
C GLY A 352 -14.20 -4.94 26.47
N LEU A 353 -14.24 -3.68 26.00
CA LEU A 353 -15.40 -2.77 26.11
C LEU A 353 -16.09 -2.51 24.77
N VAL A 354 -16.83 -3.50 24.27
CA VAL A 354 -17.46 -3.46 22.93
C VAL A 354 -18.96 -3.73 23.00
N VAL A 355 -19.76 -2.79 22.51
CA VAL A 355 -21.21 -2.95 22.30
C VAL A 355 -21.46 -3.58 20.93
N ARG A 356 -22.27 -4.64 20.89
CA ARG A 356 -22.67 -5.29 19.63
C ARG A 356 -24.06 -4.85 19.22
N GLU A 357 -24.21 -4.38 17.99
CA GLU A 357 -25.48 -3.89 17.45
C GLU A 357 -25.90 -4.57 16.15
N GLY A 358 -27.20 -4.63 15.92
CA GLY A 358 -27.79 -4.98 14.63
C GLY A 358 -28.17 -3.73 13.86
N TRP A 359 -27.47 -3.44 12.77
CA TRP A 359 -27.83 -2.34 11.87
C TRP A 359 -28.61 -2.86 10.65
N PRO A 360 -29.55 -2.06 10.10
CA PRO A 360 -30.29 -2.43 8.91
C PRO A 360 -29.43 -2.29 7.64
N LEU A 361 -28.51 -3.24 7.41
CA LEU A 361 -27.53 -3.19 6.32
C LEU A 361 -28.09 -3.51 4.92
N GLY A 362 -29.38 -3.80 4.78
CA GLY A 362 -30.01 -4.17 3.50
C GLY A 362 -29.86 -3.09 2.42
N GLN A 363 -29.67 -1.82 2.82
CA GLN A 363 -29.51 -0.69 1.89
C GLN A 363 -28.05 -0.43 1.49
N LEU A 364 -27.06 -1.07 2.12
CA LEU A 364 -25.64 -0.75 1.93
C LEU A 364 -25.19 -0.86 0.45
N GLY A 365 -25.73 -1.85 -0.27
CA GLY A 365 -25.46 -1.99 -1.71
C GLY A 365 -26.05 -0.87 -2.56
N ALA A 366 -27.22 -0.33 -2.19
CA ALA A 366 -27.83 0.81 -2.86
C ALA A 366 -27.05 2.10 -2.57
N TRP A 367 -26.66 2.31 -1.31
CA TRP A 367 -25.82 3.44 -0.89
C TRP A 367 -24.47 3.44 -1.62
N LEU A 368 -23.81 2.28 -1.74
CA LEU A 368 -22.56 2.17 -2.50
C LEU A 368 -22.75 2.53 -3.97
N ARG A 369 -23.80 2.03 -4.64
CA ARG A 369 -24.06 2.37 -6.04
C ARG A 369 -24.33 3.87 -6.21
N ALA A 370 -25.14 4.47 -5.35
CA ALA A 370 -25.40 5.90 -5.37
C ALA A 370 -24.12 6.72 -5.14
N PHE A 371 -23.29 6.32 -4.18
CA PHE A 371 -21.96 6.92 -3.96
C PHE A 371 -21.09 6.83 -5.21
N GLN A 372 -21.00 5.67 -5.87
CA GLN A 372 -20.19 5.48 -7.09
C GLN A 372 -20.73 6.31 -8.27
N THR A 373 -22.06 6.39 -8.44
CA THR A 373 -22.66 7.24 -9.46
C THR A 373 -22.39 8.72 -9.21
N TRP A 374 -22.56 9.21 -7.99
CA TRP A 374 -22.27 10.61 -7.66
C TRP A 374 -20.77 10.92 -7.79
N GLN A 375 -19.90 10.03 -7.30
CA GLN A 375 -18.45 10.13 -7.47
C GLN A 375 -18.07 10.19 -8.95
N GLY A 376 -18.62 9.30 -9.78
CA GLY A 376 -18.36 9.29 -11.22
C GLY A 376 -18.83 10.57 -11.89
N TRP A 377 -20.01 11.06 -11.54
CA TRP A 377 -20.54 12.32 -12.05
C TRP A 377 -19.60 13.50 -11.73
N GLU A 378 -19.15 13.62 -10.49
CA GLU A 378 -18.19 14.66 -10.11
C GLU A 378 -16.82 14.48 -10.79
N ALA A 379 -16.31 13.25 -10.88
CA ALA A 379 -15.05 12.95 -11.55
C ALA A 379 -15.09 13.34 -13.04
N TRP A 380 -16.20 13.08 -13.72
CA TRP A 380 -16.41 13.55 -15.09
C TRP A 380 -16.58 15.08 -15.15
N GLY A 381 -17.25 15.69 -14.18
CA GLY A 381 -17.37 17.15 -14.08
C GLY A 381 -16.00 17.84 -13.94
N VAL A 382 -15.07 17.24 -13.21
CA VAL A 382 -13.71 17.77 -13.01
C VAL A 382 -12.83 17.53 -14.24
N HIS A 383 -12.77 16.29 -14.73
CA HIS A 383 -11.76 15.86 -15.72
C HIS A 383 -12.30 15.70 -17.15
N GLY A 384 -13.61 15.65 -17.33
CA GLY A 384 -14.26 15.27 -18.59
C GLY A 384 -13.92 16.18 -19.76
N HIS A 385 -13.74 17.49 -19.51
CA HIS A 385 -13.30 18.41 -20.57
C HIS A 385 -11.91 18.04 -21.11
N TRP A 386 -10.97 17.69 -20.22
CA TRP A 386 -9.62 17.28 -20.63
C TRP A 386 -9.63 15.86 -21.24
N LEU A 387 -10.47 14.96 -20.71
CA LEU A 387 -10.54 13.56 -21.13
C LEU A 387 -11.36 13.31 -22.40
N ALA A 388 -12.24 14.23 -22.82
CA ALA A 388 -13.14 14.05 -23.95
C ALA A 388 -12.45 13.52 -25.23
N GLU A 389 -11.20 13.93 -25.46
CA GLU A 389 -10.39 13.54 -26.62
C GLU A 389 -9.13 12.73 -26.22
N ARG A 390 -9.04 12.29 -24.96
CA ARG A 390 -7.82 11.68 -24.37
C ARG A 390 -8.08 10.40 -23.56
N MET A 391 -9.26 9.78 -23.70
CA MET A 391 -9.58 8.52 -23.01
C MET A 391 -8.59 7.39 -23.35
N ASP A 392 -7.97 7.42 -24.51
CA ASP A 392 -6.92 6.49 -24.94
C ASP A 392 -5.60 6.63 -24.17
N THR A 393 -5.39 7.76 -23.48
CA THR A 393 -4.23 7.99 -22.62
C THR A 393 -4.36 7.34 -21.23
N LEU A 394 -5.54 6.82 -20.90
CA LEU A 394 -5.82 6.18 -19.62
C LEU A 394 -5.46 4.69 -19.61
N GLY A 395 -5.06 4.19 -18.44
CA GLY A 395 -4.97 2.75 -18.21
C GLY A 395 -6.35 2.08 -18.33
N PRO A 396 -6.45 0.82 -18.78
CA PRO A 396 -7.73 0.18 -19.10
C PRO A 396 -8.79 0.23 -18.00
N ASP A 397 -8.39 -0.03 -16.75
CA ASP A 397 -9.30 -0.03 -15.60
C ASP A 397 -9.86 1.36 -15.29
N VAL A 398 -9.04 2.40 -15.40
CA VAL A 398 -9.43 3.79 -15.12
C VAL A 398 -10.20 4.36 -16.30
N ARG A 399 -9.82 4.02 -17.53
CA ARG A 399 -10.58 4.30 -18.76
C ARG A 399 -12.02 3.81 -18.64
N GLY A 400 -12.22 2.54 -18.28
CA GLY A 400 -13.58 1.99 -18.12
C GLY A 400 -14.42 2.73 -17.06
N ARG A 401 -13.77 3.24 -16.00
CA ARG A 401 -14.46 4.06 -14.98
C ARG A 401 -14.84 5.44 -15.50
N PHE A 402 -13.99 6.09 -16.28
CA PHE A 402 -14.31 7.39 -16.89
C PHE A 402 -15.29 7.26 -18.07
N GLU A 403 -15.26 6.18 -18.83
CA GLU A 403 -16.29 5.87 -19.85
C GLU A 403 -17.67 5.70 -19.20
N ASN A 404 -17.74 4.95 -18.09
CA ASN A 404 -18.96 4.85 -17.29
C ASN A 404 -19.39 6.21 -16.73
N ALA A 405 -18.44 7.02 -16.23
CA ALA A 405 -18.70 8.34 -15.67
C ALA A 405 -19.26 9.32 -16.72
N ALA A 406 -18.72 9.31 -17.94
CA ALA A 406 -19.18 10.12 -19.06
C ALA A 406 -20.61 9.79 -19.50
N ALA A 407 -21.07 8.55 -19.26
CA ALA A 407 -22.42 8.10 -19.57
C ALA A 407 -23.46 8.44 -18.49
N ILE A 408 -23.04 8.97 -17.33
CA ILE A 408 -23.96 9.31 -16.24
C ILE A 408 -24.79 10.53 -16.67
N THR A 409 -26.11 10.38 -16.66
CA THR A 409 -27.02 11.49 -16.96
C THR A 409 -27.22 12.36 -15.73
N LYS A 410 -27.58 13.64 -15.93
CA LYS A 410 -27.97 14.53 -14.83
C LYS A 410 -29.07 13.92 -13.95
N ALA A 411 -30.08 13.30 -14.55
CA ALA A 411 -31.17 12.67 -13.79
C ALA A 411 -30.68 11.51 -12.89
N SER A 412 -29.76 10.68 -13.40
CA SER A 412 -29.13 9.61 -12.61
C SER A 412 -28.24 10.17 -11.50
N ALA A 413 -27.52 11.26 -11.77
CA ALA A 413 -26.69 11.94 -10.78
C ALA A 413 -27.55 12.58 -9.68
N ASP A 414 -28.64 13.26 -10.02
CA ASP A 414 -29.56 13.88 -9.06
C ASP A 414 -30.19 12.81 -8.15
N ALA A 415 -30.67 11.69 -8.71
CA ALA A 415 -31.21 10.58 -7.91
C ALA A 415 -30.15 9.92 -7.00
N ALA A 416 -28.91 9.81 -7.48
CA ALA A 416 -27.79 9.32 -6.68
C ALA A 416 -27.45 10.29 -5.55
N TYR A 417 -27.46 11.60 -5.81
CA TYR A 417 -27.27 12.64 -4.80
C TYR A 417 -28.31 12.53 -3.69
N ASP A 418 -29.60 12.44 -4.03
CA ASP A 418 -30.67 12.31 -3.03
C ASP A 418 -30.48 11.08 -2.14
N THR A 419 -30.15 9.94 -2.76
CA THR A 419 -29.85 8.69 -2.02
C THR A 419 -28.62 8.85 -1.12
N VAL A 420 -27.58 9.56 -1.58
CA VAL A 420 -26.37 9.84 -0.79
C VAL A 420 -26.69 10.75 0.40
N GLN A 421 -27.56 11.75 0.25
CA GLN A 421 -27.94 12.63 1.37
C GLN A 421 -28.77 11.89 2.41
N GLU A 422 -29.72 11.05 1.98
CA GLU A 422 -30.48 10.18 2.87
C GLU A 422 -29.53 9.23 3.65
N ALA A 423 -28.66 8.54 2.92
CA ALA A 423 -27.68 7.63 3.51
C ALA A 423 -26.73 8.35 4.48
N ARG A 424 -26.31 9.58 4.16
CA ARG A 424 -25.46 10.41 5.03
C ARG A 424 -26.13 10.69 6.36
N GLY A 425 -27.40 11.10 6.36
CA GLY A 425 -28.18 11.30 7.57
C GLY A 425 -28.28 10.01 8.38
N ARG A 426 -28.68 8.91 7.73
CA ARG A 426 -28.86 7.62 8.39
C ARG A 426 -27.57 7.06 8.99
N ILE A 427 -26.44 7.16 8.29
CA ILE A 427 -25.14 6.72 8.77
C ILE A 427 -24.71 7.53 10.01
N ARG A 428 -24.88 8.85 9.97
CA ARG A 428 -24.56 9.73 11.10
C ARG A 428 -25.40 9.40 12.33
N ASP A 429 -26.70 9.14 12.15
CA ASP A 429 -27.59 8.74 13.25
C ASP A 429 -27.19 7.39 13.87
N LEU A 430 -26.80 6.43 13.04
CA LEU A 430 -26.40 5.09 13.50
C LEU A 430 -25.08 5.13 14.29
N VAL A 431 -24.08 5.88 13.78
CA VAL A 431 -22.81 6.10 14.49
C VAL A 431 -23.05 6.88 15.78
N GLY A 432 -23.85 7.95 15.72
CA GLY A 432 -24.16 8.81 16.86
C GLY A 432 -22.90 9.35 17.54
N GLU A 433 -22.88 9.33 18.87
CA GLU A 433 -21.75 9.80 19.66
C GLU A 433 -20.70 8.71 19.94
N ARG A 434 -20.80 7.54 19.31
CA ARG A 434 -19.95 6.37 19.61
C ARG A 434 -18.92 6.16 18.51
N ILE A 435 -18.09 5.14 18.68
CA ILE A 435 -17.04 4.77 17.73
C ILE A 435 -17.42 3.46 17.04
N LEU A 436 -17.83 3.55 15.78
CA LEU A 436 -18.08 2.35 14.98
C LEU A 436 -16.74 1.67 14.65
N VAL A 437 -16.65 0.39 14.92
CA VAL A 437 -15.54 -0.47 14.54
C VAL A 437 -15.94 -1.37 13.37
N LEU A 438 -15.17 -1.33 12.29
CA LEU A 438 -15.34 -2.19 11.12
C LEU A 438 -13.99 -2.51 10.46
N PRO A 439 -13.89 -3.49 9.55
CA PRO A 439 -12.65 -3.77 8.83
C PRO A 439 -12.24 -2.61 7.91
N SER A 440 -10.95 -2.24 7.89
CA SER A 440 -10.42 -1.20 6.99
C SER A 440 -10.43 -1.65 5.52
N SER A 441 -10.37 -2.95 5.27
CA SER A 441 -10.49 -3.60 3.97
C SER A 441 -11.18 -4.96 4.12
N SER A 442 -11.81 -5.46 3.06
CA SER A 442 -12.50 -6.76 3.10
C SER A 442 -11.55 -7.96 3.10
N SER A 443 -10.28 -7.77 2.75
CA SER A 443 -9.27 -8.84 2.68
C SER A 443 -7.93 -8.35 3.18
N THR A 444 -6.94 -9.23 3.26
CA THR A 444 -5.52 -8.84 3.21
C THR A 444 -5.15 -8.40 1.79
N ALA A 445 -3.95 -7.84 1.61
CA ALA A 445 -3.50 -7.38 0.29
C ALA A 445 -3.60 -8.50 -0.77
N PRO A 446 -4.43 -8.38 -1.82
CA PRO A 446 -4.54 -9.41 -2.86
C PRO A 446 -3.30 -9.45 -3.75
N ARG A 447 -3.04 -10.59 -4.39
CA ARG A 447 -2.06 -10.65 -5.48
C ARG A 447 -2.58 -9.86 -6.69
N PRO A 448 -1.70 -9.22 -7.48
CA PRO A 448 -2.11 -8.62 -8.75
C PRO A 448 -2.79 -9.65 -9.66
N GLY A 449 -3.80 -9.23 -10.43
CA GLY A 449 -4.46 -10.07 -11.43
C GLY A 449 -5.97 -10.26 -11.22
N ALA A 450 -6.47 -11.44 -11.58
CA ALA A 450 -7.91 -11.74 -11.55
C ALA A 450 -8.48 -11.68 -10.12
N GLY A 451 -9.71 -11.17 -9.99
CA GLY A 451 -10.43 -11.08 -8.71
C GLY A 451 -10.27 -9.76 -7.94
N LEU A 452 -9.36 -8.88 -8.36
CA LEU A 452 -9.16 -7.55 -7.72
C LEU A 452 -10.45 -6.71 -7.68
N GLN A 453 -11.29 -6.79 -8.71
CA GLN A 453 -12.55 -6.04 -8.75
C GLN A 453 -13.55 -6.51 -7.69
N ALA A 454 -13.67 -7.82 -7.45
CA ALA A 454 -14.56 -8.35 -6.40
C ALA A 454 -14.09 -7.94 -5.00
N VAL A 455 -12.77 -8.01 -4.76
CA VAL A 455 -12.16 -7.52 -3.51
C VAL A 455 -12.40 -6.03 -3.33
N ARG A 456 -12.24 -5.24 -4.41
CA ARG A 456 -12.51 -3.80 -4.39
C ARG A 456 -13.97 -3.52 -4.03
N ASP A 457 -14.93 -4.21 -4.64
CA ASP A 457 -16.35 -3.97 -4.39
C ASP A 457 -16.76 -4.35 -2.96
N ALA A 458 -16.23 -5.46 -2.43
CA ALA A 458 -16.42 -5.83 -1.03
C ALA A 458 -15.80 -4.80 -0.06
N THR A 459 -14.57 -4.36 -0.35
CA THR A 459 -13.90 -3.30 0.42
C THR A 459 -14.68 -1.98 0.36
N MET A 460 -15.22 -1.59 -0.80
CA MET A 460 -15.96 -0.34 -0.91
C MET A 460 -17.28 -0.33 -0.14
N ARG A 461 -17.92 -1.49 0.09
CA ARG A 461 -19.09 -1.57 0.99
C ARG A 461 -18.74 -1.19 2.43
N LEU A 462 -17.50 -1.43 2.84
CA LEU A 462 -17.00 -1.03 4.16
C LEU A 462 -16.58 0.44 4.15
N THR A 463 -15.77 0.84 3.17
CA THR A 463 -15.14 2.16 3.18
C THR A 463 -16.10 3.29 2.83
N CYS A 464 -17.19 3.01 2.08
CA CYS A 464 -18.18 4.02 1.71
C CYS A 464 -18.96 4.56 2.91
N VAL A 465 -19.03 3.85 4.04
CA VAL A 465 -19.73 4.32 5.25
C VAL A 465 -19.15 5.68 5.71
N ALA A 466 -17.83 5.75 5.92
CA ALA A 466 -17.17 7.00 6.28
C ALA A 466 -17.13 8.02 5.12
N GLY A 467 -17.06 7.53 3.87
CA GLY A 467 -17.11 8.38 2.67
C GLY A 467 -18.42 9.17 2.56
N ILE A 468 -19.54 8.46 2.56
CA ILE A 468 -20.90 9.00 2.48
C ILE A 468 -21.21 9.83 3.71
N GLY A 469 -20.88 9.36 4.92
CA GLY A 469 -21.15 10.12 6.14
C GLY A 469 -20.30 11.40 6.27
N GLY A 470 -19.21 11.53 5.51
CA GLY A 470 -18.21 12.59 5.71
C GLY A 470 -17.53 12.46 7.08
N LEU A 471 -17.36 11.23 7.53
CA LEU A 471 -16.89 10.89 8.88
C LEU A 471 -15.36 10.77 8.91
N PRO A 472 -14.72 11.14 10.03
CA PRO A 472 -13.34 10.79 10.28
C PRO A 472 -13.25 9.29 10.55
N ALA A 473 -12.19 8.67 10.03
CA ALA A 473 -11.98 7.24 10.14
C ALA A 473 -10.48 6.91 10.23
N VAL A 474 -10.08 6.25 11.31
CA VAL A 474 -8.70 5.83 11.58
C VAL A 474 -8.57 4.33 11.37
N SER A 475 -7.66 3.92 10.50
CA SER A 475 -7.21 2.54 10.36
C SER A 475 -6.03 2.30 11.29
N LEU A 476 -6.11 1.28 12.14
CA LEU A 476 -5.00 0.76 12.94
C LEU A 476 -4.55 -0.60 12.39
N PRO A 477 -3.23 -0.88 12.37
CA PRO A 477 -2.70 -2.10 11.81
C PRO A 477 -2.91 -3.29 12.76
N LEU A 478 -3.39 -4.41 12.22
CA LEU A 478 -3.44 -5.71 12.85
C LEU A 478 -2.66 -6.72 12.01
N THR A 479 -2.41 -7.90 12.58
CA THR A 479 -1.80 -9.02 11.86
C THR A 479 -2.75 -10.22 11.90
N THR A 480 -3.03 -10.81 10.75
CA THR A 480 -3.82 -12.03 10.67
C THR A 480 -3.08 -13.23 11.24
N ARG A 481 -3.78 -14.35 11.46
CA ARG A 481 -3.12 -15.59 11.92
C ARG A 481 -2.09 -16.11 10.91
N SER A 482 -2.32 -15.83 9.63
CA SER A 482 -1.39 -16.14 8.54
C SER A 482 -0.19 -15.17 8.45
N GLY A 483 -0.06 -14.22 9.37
CA GLY A 483 1.06 -13.28 9.42
C GLY A 483 1.00 -12.15 8.39
N THR A 484 -0.15 -11.95 7.73
CA THR A 484 -0.33 -10.89 6.74
C THR A 484 -0.98 -9.66 7.39
N PRO A 485 -0.59 -8.43 7.02
CA PRO A 485 -1.26 -7.24 7.53
C PRO A 485 -2.74 -7.17 7.17
N CYS A 486 -3.54 -6.68 8.11
CA CYS A 486 -4.90 -6.18 7.91
C CYS A 486 -5.13 -4.95 8.79
N GLY A 487 -6.29 -4.31 8.69
CA GLY A 487 -6.61 -3.11 9.46
C GLY A 487 -7.98 -3.15 10.11
N VAL A 488 -8.06 -2.65 11.34
CA VAL A 488 -9.31 -2.29 12.02
C VAL A 488 -9.55 -0.80 11.87
N CYS A 489 -10.77 -0.41 11.50
CA CYS A 489 -11.15 0.97 11.25
C CYS A 489 -12.08 1.46 12.36
N LEU A 490 -11.68 2.54 13.02
CA LEU A 490 -12.47 3.28 14.00
C LEU A 490 -13.13 4.47 13.29
N VAL A 491 -14.44 4.64 13.40
CA VAL A 491 -15.20 5.70 12.72
C VAL A 491 -16.04 6.47 13.73
N ALA A 492 -15.88 7.79 13.77
CA ALA A 492 -16.60 8.68 14.69
C ALA A 492 -17.55 9.63 13.94
N ALA A 493 -18.32 10.43 14.68
CA ALA A 493 -19.08 11.53 14.09
C ALA A 493 -18.16 12.65 13.53
N PRO A 494 -18.63 13.46 12.56
CA PRO A 494 -17.84 14.58 12.02
C PRO A 494 -17.38 15.56 13.09
N GLY A 495 -16.16 16.08 12.94
CA GLY A 495 -15.59 17.09 13.83
C GLY A 495 -15.04 16.55 15.15
N ARG A 496 -14.78 15.23 15.23
CA ARG A 496 -14.17 14.52 16.37
C ARG A 496 -12.82 13.91 16.02
N ASP A 497 -12.14 14.48 15.03
CA ASP A 497 -10.92 13.93 14.44
C ASP A 497 -9.79 13.81 15.46
N ARG A 498 -9.57 14.83 16.31
CA ARG A 498 -8.50 14.79 17.33
C ARG A 498 -8.79 13.77 18.40
N GLN A 499 -10.02 13.74 18.93
CA GLN A 499 -10.45 12.72 19.89
C GLN A 499 -10.31 11.30 19.33
N LEU A 500 -10.62 11.10 18.05
CA LEU A 500 -10.46 9.80 17.40
C LEU A 500 -8.99 9.40 17.28
N LEU A 501 -8.07 10.34 17.00
CA LEU A 501 -6.63 10.09 16.98
C LEU A 501 -6.07 9.78 18.37
N GLU A 502 -6.52 10.49 19.41
CA GLU A 502 -6.16 10.21 20.81
C GLU A 502 -6.60 8.81 21.23
N LEU A 503 -7.84 8.43 20.91
CA LEU A 503 -8.34 7.08 21.17
C LEU A 503 -7.52 6.04 20.40
N ALA A 504 -7.22 6.29 19.12
CA ALA A 504 -6.47 5.36 18.30
C ALA A 504 -5.03 5.13 18.82
N GLU A 505 -4.37 6.17 19.33
CA GLU A 505 -3.08 6.03 20.02
C GLU A 505 -3.21 5.15 21.27
N SER A 506 -4.19 5.43 22.14
CA SER A 506 -4.39 4.65 23.37
C SER A 506 -4.74 3.17 23.15
N LEU A 507 -5.23 2.82 21.96
CA LEU A 507 -5.57 1.44 21.56
C LEU A 507 -4.43 0.75 20.79
N SER A 508 -3.35 1.47 20.49
CA SER A 508 -2.17 0.95 19.78
C SER A 508 -1.00 0.62 20.72
N ASP A 509 -1.04 1.16 21.95
CA ASP A 509 -0.13 0.84 23.06
C ASP A 509 -0.52 -0.48 23.73
#